data_AF-A0A522C5P9-F1
#
_entry.id   AF-A0A522C5P9-F1
#
_cell.length_a   1.000
_cell.length_b   1.000
_cell.length_c   1.000
_cell.angle_alpha   90.00
_cell.angle_beta   90.00
_cell.angle_gamma   90.00
#
_symmetry.space_group_name_H-M   'P 1'
#
loop_
_entity.id
_entity.type
_entity.pdbx_description
1 polymer ?
#
loop_
_entity_poly.entity_id
_entity_poly.type
_entity_poly.pdbx_seq_one_letter_code
_entity_poly.pdbx_strand_id
1 'polypeptide(L)'
;MNNKPCTSGLKELDALLGGVKLGDNLVWEIDSGVPVQFFVAHYLQAATQGTSQALFVSFNASPQTVLDRLSPHVSLTNLVLVDCFTSGKGNDEAVFSRFYKSGGENPVARVIHVKDPSDPEKVRKVLNEFILENNPCGRYIFDSLTGMLELWGNESS
;
A
#
# COMPACT_ATOMS: atom_id res chain seq x y z
N MET A 1 -22.79 12.12 13.70
CA MET A 1 -21.34 11.85 13.59
C MET A 1 -20.77 12.89 12.63
N ASN A 2 -19.92 13.81 13.11
CA ASN A 2 -19.26 14.78 12.23
C ASN A 2 -18.28 14.02 11.34
N ASN A 3 -18.63 13.84 10.07
CA ASN A 3 -17.79 13.17 9.11
C ASN A 3 -16.61 14.10 8.79
N LYS A 4 -15.47 13.92 9.46
CA LYS A 4 -14.26 14.69 9.16
C LYS A 4 -13.85 14.30 7.72
N PRO A 5 -13.84 15.23 6.76
CA PRO A 5 -13.53 14.88 5.38
C PRO A 5 -12.13 14.27 5.31
N CYS A 6 -12.00 13.16 4.58
CA CYS A 6 -10.70 12.67 4.17
C CYS A 6 -10.18 13.59 3.05
N THR A 7 -8.87 13.57 2.83
CA THR A 7 -8.20 14.42 1.85
C THR A 7 -7.29 13.56 1.00
N SER A 8 -7.14 13.91 -0.27
CA SER A 8 -6.12 13.37 -1.15
C SER A 8 -4.71 13.86 -0.79
N GLY A 9 -4.59 14.83 0.12
CA GLY A 9 -3.36 15.56 0.42
C GLY A 9 -3.07 16.71 -0.56
N LEU A 10 -3.89 16.88 -1.61
CA LEU A 10 -3.77 17.91 -2.62
C LEU A 10 -5.07 18.73 -2.66
N LYS A 11 -5.00 20.02 -2.36
CA LYS A 11 -6.20 20.88 -2.24
C LYS A 11 -6.94 21.02 -3.56
N GLU A 12 -6.20 21.14 -4.66
CA GLU A 12 -6.74 21.30 -6.01
C GLU A 12 -7.48 20.03 -6.45
N LEU A 13 -6.94 18.86 -6.09
CA LEU A 13 -7.58 17.58 -6.36
C LEU A 13 -8.82 17.38 -5.49
N ASP A 14 -8.74 17.72 -4.21
CA ASP A 14 -9.92 17.70 -3.33
C ASP A 14 -11.02 18.62 -3.85
N ALA A 15 -10.68 19.82 -4.35
CA ALA A 15 -11.65 20.72 -4.95
C ALA A 15 -12.28 20.13 -6.22
N LEU A 16 -11.49 19.46 -7.05
CA LEU A 16 -11.97 18.79 -8.27
C LEU A 16 -12.93 17.64 -7.95
N LEU A 17 -12.63 16.84 -6.92
CA LEU A 17 -13.42 15.67 -6.53
C LEU A 17 -14.63 16.00 -5.64
N GLY A 18 -14.69 17.22 -5.09
CA GLY A 18 -15.65 17.57 -4.04
C GLY A 18 -15.29 16.99 -2.66
N GLY A 19 -14.00 16.72 -2.45
CA GLY A 19 -13.41 16.07 -1.28
C GLY A 19 -13.37 14.54 -1.41
N VAL A 20 -12.64 13.89 -0.50
CA VAL A 20 -12.60 12.43 -0.37
C VAL A 20 -13.36 12.02 0.89
N LYS A 21 -14.25 11.04 0.79
CA LYS A 21 -15.07 10.56 1.92
C LYS A 21 -14.66 9.15 2.30
N LEU A 22 -14.96 8.79 3.55
CA LEU A 22 -14.81 7.41 4.00
C LEU A 22 -15.70 6.49 3.15
N GLY A 23 -15.11 5.41 2.62
CA GLY A 23 -15.78 4.48 1.72
C GLY A 23 -15.58 4.79 0.23
N ASP A 24 -15.02 5.96 -0.12
CA ASP A 24 -14.66 6.25 -1.51
C ASP A 24 -13.47 5.40 -1.95
N ASN A 25 -13.51 4.95 -3.21
CA ASN A 25 -12.39 4.28 -3.87
C ASN A 25 -11.91 5.18 -5.01
N LEU A 26 -10.65 5.60 -4.95
CA LEU A 26 -10.02 6.36 -6.02
C LEU A 26 -9.13 5.42 -6.84
N VAL A 27 -9.40 5.34 -8.15
CA VAL A 27 -8.62 4.54 -9.09
C VAL A 27 -7.85 5.46 -10.00
N TRP A 28 -6.52 5.30 -10.03
CA TRP A 28 -5.63 6.04 -10.90
C TRP A 28 -5.30 5.20 -12.13
N GLU A 29 -5.88 5.56 -13.27
CA GLU A 29 -5.42 5.08 -14.57
C GLU A 29 -4.24 5.95 -15.01
N ILE A 30 -3.09 5.32 -15.29
CA ILE A 30 -1.84 6.03 -15.53
C ILE A 30 -1.24 5.64 -16.87
N ASP A 31 -0.90 6.65 -17.65
CA ASP A 31 -0.06 6.48 -18.83
C ASP A 31 1.42 6.35 -18.43
N SER A 32 2.21 5.79 -19.34
CA SER A 32 3.65 5.69 -19.17
C SER A 32 4.28 7.07 -18.94
N GLY A 33 5.12 7.18 -17.90
CA GLY A 33 5.83 8.41 -17.55
C GLY A 33 5.05 9.39 -16.66
N VAL A 34 3.79 9.09 -16.30
CA VAL A 34 3.05 9.89 -15.33
C VAL A 34 3.60 9.65 -13.91
N PRO A 35 3.96 10.69 -13.14
CA PRO A 35 4.54 10.54 -11.82
C PRO A 35 3.47 10.27 -10.75
N VAL A 36 2.76 9.13 -10.84
CA VAL A 36 1.70 8.73 -9.90
C VAL A 36 2.16 8.74 -8.44
N GLN A 37 3.46 8.51 -8.22
CA GLN A 37 4.09 8.53 -6.91
C GLN A 37 3.94 9.88 -6.20
N PHE A 38 3.78 10.98 -6.93
CA PHE A 38 3.47 12.29 -6.36
C PHE A 38 2.12 12.27 -5.62
N PHE A 39 1.08 11.73 -6.26
CA PHE A 39 -0.26 11.62 -5.69
C PHE A 39 -0.28 10.62 -4.52
N VAL A 40 0.38 9.47 -4.69
CA VAL A 40 0.52 8.45 -3.65
C VAL A 40 1.20 9.00 -2.40
N ALA A 41 2.31 9.73 -2.57
CA ALA A 41 3.06 10.30 -1.46
C ALA A 41 2.23 11.35 -0.70
N HIS A 42 1.52 12.24 -1.39
CA HIS A 42 0.66 13.24 -0.74
C HIS A 42 -0.49 12.60 0.03
N TYR A 43 -1.14 11.59 -0.57
CA TYR A 43 -2.21 10.87 0.10
C TYR A 43 -1.69 10.15 1.34
N LEU A 44 -0.57 9.42 1.23
CA LEU A 44 0.04 8.74 2.38
C LEU A 44 0.47 9.72 3.45
N GLN A 45 1.12 10.82 3.09
CA GLN A 45 1.55 11.84 4.04
C GLN A 45 0.36 12.37 4.85
N ALA A 46 -0.76 12.69 4.19
CA ALA A 46 -1.99 13.10 4.83
C ALA A 46 -2.62 11.96 5.67
N ALA A 47 -2.57 10.73 5.15
CA ALA A 47 -3.11 9.53 5.78
C ALA A 47 -2.35 9.11 7.05
N THR A 48 -1.07 9.45 7.15
CA THR A 48 -0.20 9.09 8.28
C THR A 48 -0.03 10.21 9.31
N GLN A 49 -0.75 11.35 9.17
CA GLN A 49 -0.64 12.45 10.15
C GLN A 49 -1.23 12.06 11.51
N GLY A 50 -0.56 12.51 12.58
CA GLY A 50 -0.98 12.23 13.96
C GLY A 50 -0.79 10.77 14.33
N THR A 51 -1.85 10.13 14.81
CA THR A 51 -1.85 8.71 15.23
C THR A 51 -2.53 7.79 14.23
N SER A 52 -2.92 8.29 13.07
CA SER A 52 -3.60 7.49 12.05
C SER A 52 -2.61 6.64 11.26
N GLN A 53 -2.94 5.37 11.08
CA GLN A 53 -2.19 4.46 10.23
C GLN A 53 -2.71 4.44 8.79
N ALA A 54 -1.80 4.15 7.85
CA ALA A 54 -2.11 3.88 6.46
C ALA A 54 -1.53 2.52 6.04
N LEU A 55 -2.29 1.78 5.23
CA LEU A 55 -1.85 0.52 4.68
C LEU A 55 -1.46 0.68 3.21
N PHE A 56 -0.26 0.21 2.86
CA PHE A 56 0.23 0.17 1.50
C PHE A 56 0.44 -1.28 1.08
N VAL A 57 -0.30 -1.76 0.07
CA VAL A 57 -0.21 -3.13 -0.43
C VAL A 57 0.58 -3.13 -1.73
N SER A 58 1.77 -3.74 -1.73
CA SER A 58 2.66 -3.79 -2.89
C SER A 58 2.65 -5.15 -3.56
N PHE A 59 2.28 -5.19 -4.84
CA PHE A 59 2.37 -6.35 -5.73
C PHE A 59 3.51 -6.22 -6.75
N ASN A 60 4.02 -5.01 -6.96
CA ASN A 60 4.93 -4.69 -8.07
C ASN A 60 6.37 -4.38 -7.65
N ALA A 61 6.63 -4.19 -6.37
CA ALA A 61 7.95 -3.82 -5.89
C ALA A 61 8.27 -4.45 -4.53
N SER A 62 9.54 -4.78 -4.33
CA SER A 62 10.05 -5.32 -3.08
C SER A 62 9.90 -4.33 -1.91
N PRO A 63 9.89 -4.80 -0.66
CA PRO A 63 9.78 -3.94 0.50
C PRO A 63 10.80 -2.81 0.53
N GLN A 64 12.07 -3.13 0.25
CA GLN A 64 13.16 -2.16 0.21
C GLN A 64 12.86 -1.04 -0.80
N THR A 65 12.49 -1.39 -2.03
CA THR A 65 12.19 -0.42 -3.09
C THR A 65 11.03 0.50 -2.72
N VAL A 66 9.97 -0.03 -2.11
CA VAL A 66 8.81 0.76 -1.68
C VAL A 66 9.20 1.72 -0.56
N LEU A 67 9.92 1.23 0.46
CA LEU A 67 10.32 2.05 1.61
C LEU A 67 11.30 3.16 1.21
N ASP A 68 12.27 2.85 0.36
CA ASP A 68 13.23 3.85 -0.17
C ASP A 68 12.51 4.95 -0.96
N ARG A 69 11.49 4.57 -1.74
CA ARG A 69 10.67 5.51 -2.53
C ARG A 69 9.79 6.42 -1.66
N LEU A 70 9.26 5.90 -0.56
CA LEU A 70 8.30 6.63 0.30
C LEU A 70 8.98 7.45 1.41
N SER A 71 10.10 6.97 1.95
CA SER A 71 10.81 7.61 3.08
C SER A 71 11.15 9.10 2.92
N PRO A 72 11.41 9.64 1.71
CA PRO A 72 11.67 11.07 1.55
C PRO A 72 10.44 11.96 1.73
N HIS A 73 9.24 11.38 1.66
CA HIS A 73 7.97 12.13 1.59
C HIS A 73 6.97 11.76 2.68
N VAL A 74 7.09 10.56 3.27
CA VAL A 74 6.12 9.98 4.18
C VAL A 74 6.83 9.49 5.45
N SER A 75 6.26 9.80 6.61
CA SER A 75 6.70 9.20 7.87
C SER A 75 6.32 7.72 7.90
N LEU A 76 7.31 6.86 8.05
CA LEU A 76 7.09 5.41 7.99
C LEU A 76 6.52 4.83 9.30
N THR A 77 6.56 5.57 10.42
CA THR A 77 6.10 5.11 11.75
C THR A 77 4.64 4.69 11.77
N ASN A 78 3.82 5.36 10.96
CA ASN A 78 2.38 5.08 10.85
C ASN A 78 2.04 4.35 9.53
N LEU A 79 3.04 3.91 8.78
CA LEU A 79 2.87 3.15 7.55
C LEU A 79 2.98 1.66 7.85
N VAL A 80 2.02 0.91 7.33
CA VAL A 80 2.07 -0.56 7.31
C VAL A 80 2.16 -1.01 5.87
N LEU A 81 3.27 -1.65 5.53
CA LEU A 81 3.51 -2.20 4.20
C LEU A 81 3.11 -3.67 4.17
N VAL A 82 2.18 -4.03 3.29
CA VAL A 82 1.85 -5.42 2.98
C VAL A 82 2.61 -5.81 1.71
N ASP A 83 3.55 -6.72 1.87
CA ASP A 83 4.38 -7.24 0.79
C ASP A 83 3.72 -8.47 0.15
N CYS A 84 3.15 -8.26 -1.03
CA CYS A 84 2.67 -9.29 -1.95
C CYS A 84 3.63 -9.51 -3.12
N PHE A 85 4.75 -8.78 -3.19
CA PHE A 85 5.72 -8.90 -4.26
C PHE A 85 6.67 -10.07 -4.01
N THR A 86 7.28 -10.18 -2.83
CA THR A 86 8.38 -11.11 -2.58
C THR A 86 8.02 -12.57 -2.91
N SER A 87 6.88 -13.06 -2.44
CA SER A 87 6.38 -14.42 -2.77
C SER A 87 5.41 -14.45 -3.95
N GLY A 88 5.18 -13.30 -4.59
CA GLY A 88 4.41 -13.20 -5.83
C GLY A 88 5.38 -13.09 -7.01
N LYS A 89 5.41 -11.92 -7.64
CA LYS A 89 6.28 -11.64 -8.80
C LYS A 89 7.78 -11.76 -8.51
N GLY A 90 8.19 -11.58 -7.26
CA GLY A 90 9.57 -11.78 -6.79
C GLY A 90 9.96 -13.24 -6.64
N ASN A 91 9.00 -14.18 -6.75
CA ASN A 91 9.20 -15.63 -6.79
C ASN A 91 10.14 -16.18 -5.70
N ASP A 92 10.06 -15.60 -4.48
CA ASP A 92 10.89 -15.93 -3.32
C ASP A 92 12.40 -15.88 -3.58
N GLU A 93 12.84 -15.14 -4.60
CA GLU A 93 14.25 -15.03 -4.94
C GLU A 93 15.06 -14.53 -3.73
N ALA A 94 16.27 -15.05 -3.60
CA ALA A 94 17.14 -14.77 -2.46
C ALA A 94 17.43 -13.27 -2.27
N VAL A 95 17.42 -12.49 -3.35
CA VAL A 95 17.64 -11.04 -3.31
C VAL A 95 16.53 -10.32 -2.54
N PHE A 96 15.27 -10.76 -2.67
CA PHE A 96 14.12 -10.14 -1.99
C PHE A 96 13.90 -10.72 -0.60
N SER A 97 14.00 -12.06 -0.45
CA SER A 97 13.79 -12.72 0.85
C SER A 97 14.85 -12.38 1.90
N ARG A 98 16.03 -11.89 1.49
CA ARG A 98 17.07 -11.38 2.41
C ARG A 98 16.57 -10.25 3.30
N PHE A 99 15.62 -9.44 2.83
CA PHE A 99 14.98 -8.38 3.63
C PHE A 99 14.54 -8.89 5.01
N TYR A 100 13.99 -10.10 5.07
CA TYR A 100 13.49 -10.71 6.30
C TYR A 100 14.54 -11.49 7.10
N LYS A 101 15.66 -11.91 6.49
CA LYS A 101 16.62 -12.83 7.12
C LYS A 101 17.70 -12.14 7.94
N SER A 102 18.07 -10.91 7.59
CA SER A 102 19.22 -10.21 8.18
C SER A 102 18.88 -9.26 9.33
N GLY A 103 17.72 -9.42 9.98
CA GLY A 103 17.19 -8.38 10.88
C GLY A 103 16.79 -7.10 10.13
N GLY A 104 16.55 -7.21 8.82
CA GLY A 104 16.23 -6.12 7.90
C GLY A 104 14.77 -5.66 7.94
N GLU A 105 14.06 -5.90 9.04
CA GLU A 105 12.87 -5.12 9.33
C GLU A 105 13.33 -3.68 9.51
N ASN A 106 12.86 -2.78 8.65
CA ASN A 106 13.06 -1.36 8.87
C ASN A 106 12.47 -1.03 10.25
N PRO A 107 13.26 -0.58 11.24
CA PRO A 107 12.75 -0.37 12.61
C PRO A 107 11.67 0.72 12.66
N VAL A 108 11.51 1.47 11.58
CA VAL A 108 10.56 2.58 11.46
C VAL A 108 9.24 2.13 10.81
N ALA A 109 9.22 1.09 9.98
CA ALA A 109 8.01 0.68 9.23
C ALA A 109 7.60 -0.75 9.55
N ARG A 110 6.32 -0.99 9.86
CA ARG A 110 5.81 -2.37 10.00
C ARG A 110 5.63 -2.97 8.60
N VAL A 111 6.27 -4.12 8.35
CA VAL A 111 6.12 -4.86 7.09
C VAL A 111 5.46 -6.21 7.36
N ILE A 112 4.41 -6.53 6.62
CA ILE A 112 3.68 -7.80 6.69
C ILE A 112 3.92 -8.55 5.38
N HIS A 113 4.55 -9.72 5.47
CA HIS A 113 4.81 -10.57 4.29
C HIS A 113 3.63 -11.51 4.03
N VAL A 114 3.02 -11.42 2.84
CA VAL A 114 2.04 -12.41 2.38
C VAL A 114 2.79 -13.55 1.70
N LYS A 115 2.76 -14.73 2.33
CA LYS A 115 3.52 -15.92 1.86
C LYS A 115 3.01 -16.52 0.56
N ASP A 116 1.73 -16.35 0.25
CA ASP A 116 1.14 -16.80 -0.99
C ASP A 116 0.14 -15.73 -1.47
N PRO A 117 0.64 -14.70 -2.16
CA PRO A 117 -0.17 -13.60 -2.66
C PRO A 117 -0.90 -13.93 -3.96
N SER A 118 -0.62 -15.09 -4.59
CA SER A 118 -1.36 -15.60 -5.75
C SER A 118 -2.77 -16.05 -5.39
N ASP A 119 -3.01 -16.47 -4.16
CA ASP A 119 -4.34 -16.76 -3.63
C ASP A 119 -4.99 -15.46 -3.08
N PRO A 120 -6.05 -14.93 -3.72
CA PRO A 120 -6.71 -13.71 -3.26
C PRO A 120 -7.27 -13.83 -1.84
N GLU A 121 -7.67 -15.03 -1.41
CA GLU A 121 -8.22 -15.25 -0.07
C GLU A 121 -7.15 -15.12 1.01
N LYS A 122 -5.90 -15.47 0.72
CA LYS A 122 -4.77 -15.28 1.64
C LYS A 122 -4.44 -13.81 1.81
N VAL A 123 -4.44 -13.04 0.72
CA VAL A 123 -4.28 -11.58 0.79
C VAL A 123 -5.43 -10.97 1.61
N ARG A 124 -6.68 -11.33 1.29
CA ARG A 124 -7.87 -10.84 1.99
C ARG A 124 -7.82 -11.15 3.49
N LYS A 125 -7.37 -12.34 3.87
CA LYS A 125 -7.20 -12.74 5.27
C LYS A 125 -6.23 -11.82 6.01
N VAL A 126 -5.04 -11.57 5.45
CA VAL A 126 -4.04 -10.66 6.03
C VAL A 126 -4.60 -9.25 6.20
N LEU A 127 -5.32 -8.73 5.20
CA LEU A 127 -5.94 -7.42 5.28
C LEU A 127 -7.00 -7.35 6.38
N ASN A 128 -7.86 -8.36 6.48
CA ASN A 128 -8.91 -8.41 7.50
C ASN A 128 -8.34 -8.51 8.92
N GLU A 129 -7.33 -9.36 9.13
CA GLU A 129 -6.64 -9.46 10.42
C GLU A 129 -6.06 -8.10 10.83
N PHE A 130 -5.39 -7.40 9.91
CA PHE A 130 -4.89 -6.06 10.18
C PHE A 130 -6.01 -5.07 10.54
N ILE A 131 -7.11 -5.08 9.80
CA ILE A 131 -8.24 -4.17 10.02
C ILE A 131 -8.88 -4.41 11.39
N LEU A 132 -9.07 -5.67 11.77
CA LEU A 132 -9.65 -6.05 13.05
C LEU A 132 -8.75 -5.66 14.24
N GLU A 133 -7.43 -5.84 14.10
CA GLU A 133 -6.46 -5.55 15.16
C GLU A 133 -6.22 -4.05 15.37
N ASN A 134 -6.21 -3.27 14.29
CA ASN A 134 -5.69 -1.89 14.31
C ASN A 134 -6.78 -0.82 14.13
N ASN A 135 -8.02 -1.23 13.84
CA ASN A 135 -9.14 -0.34 13.48
C ASN A 135 -8.70 0.87 12.62
N PRO A 136 -7.96 0.62 11.52
CA PRO A 136 -7.39 1.70 10.73
C PRO A 136 -8.51 2.57 10.17
N CYS A 137 -8.28 3.87 10.02
CA CYS A 137 -9.28 4.83 9.52
C CYS A 137 -9.63 4.66 8.03
N GLY A 138 -9.59 3.44 7.48
CA GLY A 138 -10.01 3.13 6.12
C GLY A 138 -9.05 3.63 5.02
N ARG A 139 -7.75 3.77 5.32
CA ARG A 139 -6.76 4.36 4.39
C ARG A 139 -5.86 3.29 3.80
N TYR A 140 -6.17 2.90 2.56
CA TYR A 140 -5.46 1.84 1.83
C TYR A 140 -4.96 2.36 0.50
N ILE A 141 -3.79 1.87 0.07
CA ILE A 141 -3.31 1.96 -1.31
C ILE A 141 -2.97 0.55 -1.79
N PHE A 142 -3.38 0.24 -3.02
CA PHE A 142 -3.00 -0.97 -3.73
C PHE A 142 -2.08 -0.58 -4.90
N ASP A 143 -0.83 -1.00 -4.87
CA ASP A 143 0.21 -0.75 -5.88
C ASP A 143 0.65 -2.07 -6.53
N SER A 144 0.05 -2.50 -7.64
CA SER A 144 -1.05 -1.86 -8.37
C SER A 144 -2.13 -2.87 -8.69
N LEU A 145 -3.32 -2.39 -9.07
CA LEU A 145 -4.41 -3.25 -9.54
C LEU A 145 -3.99 -4.09 -10.76
N THR A 146 -3.21 -3.52 -11.69
CA THR A 146 -2.65 -4.29 -12.81
C THR A 146 -1.74 -5.41 -12.32
N GLY A 147 -0.89 -5.12 -11.33
CA GLY A 147 -0.02 -6.13 -10.74
C GLY A 147 -0.78 -7.26 -10.03
N MET A 148 -1.91 -6.93 -9.39
CA MET A 148 -2.83 -7.90 -8.81
C MET A 148 -3.47 -8.78 -9.90
N LEU A 149 -3.98 -8.15 -10.97
CA LEU A 149 -4.62 -8.85 -12.08
C LEU A 149 -3.64 -9.78 -12.83
N GLU A 150 -2.39 -9.37 -13.02
CA GLU A 150 -1.36 -10.24 -13.62
C GLU A 150 -1.03 -11.45 -12.74
N LEU A 151 -1.07 -11.27 -11.42
CA LEU A 151 -0.78 -12.35 -10.48
C LEU A 151 -1.96 -13.33 -10.36
N TRP A 152 -3.19 -12.82 -10.34
CA TRP A 152 -4.41 -13.63 -10.15
C TRP A 152 -5.05 -14.11 -11.45
N GLY A 153 -4.82 -13.41 -12.56
CA GLY A 153 -5.43 -13.69 -13.86
C GLY A 153 -4.82 -14.89 -14.59
N ASN A 154 -3.78 -15.53 -14.03
CA ASN A 154 -3.14 -16.70 -14.62
C ASN A 154 -3.81 -18.04 -14.26
N GLU A 155 -4.94 -18.06 -13.53
CA GLU A 155 -5.74 -19.28 -13.32
C GLU A 155 -6.60 -19.65 -14.54
N SER A 156 -5.98 -19.74 -15.71
CA SER A 156 -6.59 -20.29 -16.93
C SER A 156 -5.54 -20.92 -17.84
N SER A 157 -4.97 -22.07 -17.43
CA SER A 157 -4.41 -23.11 -18.30
C SER A 157 -4.31 -24.44 -17.56
#